data_AF-A0A2P6PJ87-F1
#
_entry.id   AF-A0A2P6PJ87-F1
#
_cell.length_a   1.000
_cell.length_b   1.000
_cell.length_c   1.000
_cell.angle_alpha   90.00
_cell.angle_beta   90.00
_cell.angle_gamma   90.00
#
_symmetry.space_group_name_H-M   'P 1'
#
loop_
_entity.id
_entity.type
_entity.pdbx_description
1 polymer ?
#
loop_
_entity_poly.entity_id
_entity_poly.type
_entity_poly.pdbx_seq_one_letter_code
_entity_poly.pdbx_strand_id
1 'polypeptide(L)'
;MPGHEVANDDMMIDEYEQKQVNAVPDGFNSQYLKIYYGKLFPYEEMFKWMSYANDGKHPACNQSYFGRREFSFTLDNDVYLRYKTFNSVSELENSIKEKCPVKIDIGPVYNVDPAKRHSYAQSGCYPEERELIFDIDMSDYDDVRYCCSGADVCLECWPLMTIAIKVIDTALRDDFGFNHILWVYSGRRGVHCWVCDGKARRLTN
;
A
#
# COMPACT_ATOMS: atom_id res chain seq x y z
N MET A 1 -46.70 54.39 -43.75
CA MET A 1 -45.37 53.98 -43.29
C MET A 1 -45.35 52.46 -43.19
N PRO A 2 -44.23 51.84 -43.59
CA PRO A 2 -44.21 50.52 -44.21
C PRO A 2 -43.95 49.40 -43.19
N GLY A 3 -44.69 48.30 -43.33
CA GLY A 3 -44.32 47.02 -42.76
C GLY A 3 -43.31 46.33 -43.68
N HIS A 4 -42.06 46.23 -43.22
CA HIS A 4 -41.06 45.28 -43.72
C HIS A 4 -41.37 43.91 -43.07
N GLU A 5 -41.58 42.83 -43.84
CA GLU A 5 -40.57 41.83 -44.29
C GLU A 5 -40.13 40.92 -43.09
N VAL A 6 -39.99 39.60 -43.12
CA VAL A 6 -39.56 38.61 -44.14
C VAL A 6 -40.08 37.22 -43.73
N ALA A 7 -40.10 36.34 -44.73
CA ALA A 7 -40.31 34.90 -44.77
C ALA A 7 -39.85 34.03 -43.59
N ASN A 8 -40.56 32.90 -43.47
CA ASN A 8 -40.10 31.64 -42.89
C ASN A 8 -38.69 31.31 -43.36
N ASP A 9 -37.81 31.03 -42.40
CA ASP A 9 -36.60 30.26 -42.64
C ASP A 9 -36.59 29.12 -41.61
N ASP A 10 -36.71 27.89 -42.13
CA ASP A 10 -36.58 26.65 -41.39
C ASP A 10 -35.17 26.58 -40.78
N MET A 11 -35.07 26.67 -39.46
CA MET A 11 -33.88 26.22 -38.75
C MET A 11 -34.21 24.95 -37.97
N MET A 12 -33.82 23.84 -38.56
CA MET A 12 -33.69 22.52 -37.93
C MET A 12 -32.92 22.69 -36.62
N ILE A 13 -33.58 22.43 -35.49
CA ILE A 13 -32.90 22.31 -34.21
C ILE A 13 -32.21 20.95 -34.24
N ASP A 14 -30.90 20.96 -34.52
CA ASP A 14 -30.04 19.80 -34.40
C ASP A 14 -30.27 19.13 -33.03
N GLU A 15 -30.61 17.85 -33.05
CA GLU A 15 -30.63 16.99 -31.87
C GLU A 15 -29.23 17.06 -31.24
N TYR A 16 -29.13 17.73 -30.09
CA TYR A 16 -27.96 17.61 -29.23
C TYR A 16 -27.90 16.16 -28.75
N GLU A 17 -27.09 15.35 -29.44
CA GLU A 17 -26.61 14.08 -28.93
C GLU A 17 -26.11 14.31 -27.50
N GLN A 18 -26.86 13.79 -26.53
CA GLN A 18 -26.41 13.67 -25.16
C GLN A 18 -25.19 12.75 -25.17
N LYS A 19 -24.00 13.34 -25.30
CA LYS A 19 -22.74 12.66 -25.01
C LYS A 19 -22.88 12.08 -23.61
N GLN A 20 -23.02 10.76 -23.54
CA GLN A 20 -22.94 10.01 -22.30
C GLN A 20 -21.63 10.43 -21.63
N VAL A 21 -21.76 11.21 -20.55
CA VAL A 21 -20.66 11.40 -19.62
C VAL A 21 -20.42 9.99 -19.08
N ASN A 22 -19.31 9.38 -19.49
CA ASN A 22 -18.86 8.09 -18.96
C ASN A 22 -18.68 8.26 -17.44
N ALA A 23 -19.75 8.00 -16.68
CA ALA A 23 -19.68 7.95 -15.24
C ALA A 23 -18.73 6.80 -14.91
N VAL A 24 -17.61 7.14 -14.27
CA VAL A 24 -16.75 6.12 -13.66
C VAL A 24 -17.63 5.41 -12.63
N PRO A 25 -17.85 4.09 -12.74
CA PRO A 25 -18.71 3.38 -11.81
C PRO A 25 -18.23 3.61 -10.38
N ASP A 26 -19.16 3.92 -9.47
CA ASP A 26 -18.86 3.97 -8.05
C ASP A 26 -18.49 2.58 -7.55
N GLY A 27 -17.30 2.46 -6.92
CA GLY A 27 -16.82 1.23 -6.30
C GLY A 27 -15.50 0.70 -6.85
N PHE A 28 -15.00 -0.35 -6.20
CA PHE A 28 -13.76 -1.00 -6.59
C PHE A 28 -13.91 -1.72 -7.93
N ASN A 29 -13.00 -1.45 -8.87
CA ASN A 29 -12.97 -2.12 -10.17
C ASN A 29 -11.65 -2.88 -10.32
N SER A 30 -11.73 -4.21 -10.40
CA SER A 30 -10.57 -5.09 -10.56
C SER A 30 -9.77 -4.83 -11.85
N GLN A 31 -10.40 -4.25 -12.87
CA GLN A 31 -9.70 -3.84 -14.09
C GLN A 31 -8.75 -2.66 -13.84
N TYR A 32 -9.11 -1.70 -12.97
CA TYR A 32 -8.20 -0.63 -12.59
C TYR A 32 -7.02 -1.15 -11.77
N LEU A 33 -7.25 -2.15 -10.92
CA LEU A 33 -6.17 -2.81 -10.18
C LEU A 33 -5.18 -3.51 -11.13
N LYS A 34 -5.68 -4.21 -12.16
CA LYS A 34 -4.82 -4.79 -13.21
C LYS A 34 -4.00 -3.73 -13.95
N ILE A 35 -4.59 -2.58 -14.25
CA ILE A 35 -3.87 -1.46 -14.90
C ILE A 35 -2.81 -0.88 -13.95
N TYR A 36 -3.15 -0.71 -12.67
CA TYR A 36 -2.24 -0.21 -11.65
C TYR A 36 -1.02 -1.13 -11.49
N TYR A 37 -1.22 -2.44 -11.33
CA TYR A 37 -0.11 -3.41 -11.34
C TYR A 37 0.57 -3.51 -12.70
N GLY A 38 -0.13 -3.27 -13.81
CA GLY A 38 0.46 -3.28 -15.14
C GLY A 38 1.40 -2.11 -15.43
N LYS A 39 1.20 -0.95 -14.81
CA LYS A 39 1.80 0.32 -15.26
C LYS A 39 2.33 1.25 -14.17
N LEU A 40 1.81 1.16 -12.94
CA LEU A 40 2.00 2.20 -11.91
C LEU A 40 2.64 1.67 -10.62
N PHE A 41 2.43 0.39 -10.28
CA PHE A 41 3.00 -0.16 -9.06
C PHE A 41 4.54 -0.14 -9.12
N PRO A 42 5.22 0.42 -8.10
CA PRO A 42 6.66 0.67 -8.15
C PRO A 42 7.49 -0.57 -7.77
N TYR A 43 7.53 -1.58 -8.65
CA TYR A 43 8.16 -2.88 -8.36
C TYR A 43 9.65 -2.76 -7.98
N GLU A 44 10.41 -1.95 -8.71
CA GLU A 44 11.84 -1.76 -8.49
C GLU A 44 12.12 -1.09 -7.14
N GLU A 45 11.35 -0.05 -6.79
CA GLU A 45 11.48 0.66 -5.53
C GLU A 45 11.07 -0.23 -4.34
N MET A 46 9.99 -1.00 -4.48
CA MET A 46 9.55 -1.95 -3.47
C MET A 46 10.62 -3.03 -3.22
N PHE A 47 11.18 -3.60 -4.29
CA PHE A 47 12.25 -4.59 -4.18
C PHE A 47 13.51 -3.98 -3.56
N LYS A 48 13.92 -2.79 -3.99
CA LYS A 48 15.06 -2.06 -3.44
C LYS A 48 14.90 -1.77 -1.95
N TRP A 49 13.73 -1.28 -1.54
CA TRP A 49 13.41 -1.00 -0.14
C TRP A 49 13.50 -2.28 0.70
N MET A 50 12.80 -3.34 0.28
CA MET A 50 12.71 -4.59 1.03
C MET A 50 13.99 -5.43 1.04
N SER A 51 14.91 -5.17 0.10
CA SER A 51 16.21 -5.86 0.04
C SER A 51 17.25 -5.28 0.98
N TYR A 52 17.12 -4.02 1.41
CA TYR A 52 18.12 -3.32 2.26
C TYR A 52 19.57 -3.50 1.77
N ALA A 53 19.81 -3.18 0.49
CA ALA A 53 21.08 -3.36 -0.20
C ALA A 53 21.56 -4.82 -0.40
N ASN A 54 20.69 -5.81 -0.16
CA ASN A 54 20.94 -7.20 -0.48
C ASN A 54 20.39 -7.61 -1.87
N ASP A 55 20.42 -6.69 -2.83
CA ASP A 55 19.83 -6.85 -4.18
C ASP A 55 20.81 -7.44 -5.21
N GLY A 56 21.92 -8.06 -4.77
CA GLY A 56 22.92 -8.64 -5.64
C GLY A 56 23.96 -7.66 -6.20
N LYS A 57 23.80 -6.34 -5.99
CA LYS A 57 24.68 -5.32 -6.57
C LYS A 57 25.96 -5.07 -5.79
N HIS A 58 26.01 -5.45 -4.52
CA HIS A 58 27.17 -5.26 -3.65
C HIS A 58 27.85 -6.61 -3.32
N PRO A 59 29.20 -6.72 -3.32
CA PRO A 59 29.90 -7.99 -3.08
C PRO A 59 29.59 -8.65 -1.73
N ALA A 60 29.29 -7.85 -0.71
CA ALA A 60 28.93 -8.33 0.63
C ALA A 60 27.42 -8.59 0.82
N CYS A 61 26.61 -8.57 -0.25
CA CYS A 61 25.17 -8.81 -0.13
C CYS A 61 24.86 -10.25 0.26
N ASN A 62 23.86 -10.44 1.10
CA ASN A 62 23.24 -11.74 1.29
C ASN A 62 22.16 -11.93 0.22
N GLN A 63 22.51 -12.59 -0.88
CA GLN A 63 21.58 -12.82 -2.01
C GLN A 63 20.28 -13.54 -1.61
N SER A 64 20.28 -14.28 -0.50
CA SER A 64 19.07 -14.96 -0.01
C SER A 64 18.12 -14.05 0.78
N TYR A 65 18.54 -12.83 1.14
CA TYR A 65 17.81 -11.99 2.09
C TYR A 65 16.37 -11.70 1.64
N PHE A 66 16.18 -11.27 0.39
CA PHE A 66 14.85 -10.99 -0.15
C PHE A 66 14.00 -12.27 -0.32
N GLY A 67 14.62 -13.40 -0.69
CA GLY A 67 13.97 -14.71 -0.77
C GLY A 67 13.47 -15.27 0.56
N ARG A 68 13.87 -14.66 1.69
CA ARG A 68 13.36 -15.00 3.03
C ARG A 68 12.29 -14.04 3.55
N ARG A 69 11.96 -12.98 2.80
CA ARG A 69 10.89 -12.03 3.15
C ARG A 69 9.52 -12.64 2.84
N GLU A 70 8.64 -12.73 3.83
CA GLU A 70 7.25 -13.09 3.61
C GLU A 70 6.47 -11.92 2.99
N PHE A 71 5.68 -12.24 1.97
CA PHE A 71 4.54 -11.48 1.50
C PHE A 71 3.27 -12.30 1.69
N SER A 72 2.15 -11.62 1.90
CA SER A 72 0.82 -12.20 1.84
C SER A 72 -0.06 -11.46 0.86
N PHE A 73 -0.93 -12.20 0.17
CA PHE A 73 -1.89 -11.68 -0.79
C PHE A 73 -3.30 -12.01 -0.32
N THR A 74 -4.16 -11.02 -0.28
CA THR A 74 -5.61 -11.21 -0.18
C THR A 74 -6.22 -11.04 -1.57
N LEU A 75 -6.98 -12.04 -2.03
CA LEU A 75 -7.66 -12.02 -3.32
C LEU A 75 -9.10 -11.48 -3.18
N ASP A 76 -9.80 -11.29 -4.30
CA ASP A 76 -11.14 -10.70 -4.35
C ASP A 76 -12.23 -11.50 -3.60
N ASN A 77 -12.01 -12.79 -3.43
CA ASN A 77 -12.87 -13.72 -2.68
C ASN A 77 -12.39 -13.94 -1.24
N ASP A 78 -11.64 -12.98 -0.68
CA ASP A 78 -11.02 -13.03 0.66
C ASP A 78 -10.10 -14.24 0.88
N VAL A 79 -9.67 -14.92 -0.19
CA VAL A 79 -8.65 -15.97 -0.08
C VAL A 79 -7.32 -15.33 0.30
N TYR A 80 -6.82 -15.74 1.45
CA TYR A 80 -5.57 -15.25 2.02
C TYR A 80 -4.41 -16.22 1.73
N LEU A 81 -3.45 -15.78 0.94
CA LEU A 81 -2.27 -16.55 0.56
C LEU A 81 -1.05 -16.05 1.34
N ARG A 82 -0.56 -16.85 2.29
CA ARG A 82 0.62 -16.55 3.11
C ARG A 82 1.90 -17.17 2.59
N TYR A 83 3.02 -16.76 3.19
CA TYR A 83 4.35 -17.34 2.95
C TYR A 83 4.77 -17.28 1.47
N LYS A 84 4.36 -16.23 0.77
CA LYS A 84 4.87 -15.94 -0.57
C LYS A 84 6.24 -15.32 -0.45
N THR A 85 7.17 -15.78 -1.27
CA THR A 85 8.55 -15.30 -1.33
C THR A 85 8.95 -15.15 -2.78
N PHE A 86 9.92 -14.27 -3.01
CA PHE A 86 10.38 -13.92 -4.35
C PHE A 86 11.89 -13.73 -4.30
N ASN A 87 12.61 -14.08 -5.36
CA ASN A 87 14.06 -13.92 -5.45
C ASN A 87 14.48 -12.77 -6.36
N SER A 88 13.55 -12.21 -7.13
CA SER A 88 13.82 -11.11 -8.07
C SER A 88 12.61 -10.19 -8.23
N VAL A 89 12.86 -8.99 -8.78
CA VAL A 89 11.82 -8.03 -9.17
C VAL A 89 10.84 -8.70 -10.14
N SER A 90 11.35 -9.43 -11.13
CA SER A 90 10.52 -10.10 -12.14
C SER A 90 9.61 -11.18 -11.55
N GLU A 91 10.08 -11.95 -10.56
CA GLU A 91 9.26 -12.93 -9.86
C GLU A 91 8.13 -12.25 -9.06
N LEU A 92 8.45 -11.18 -8.33
CA LEU A 92 7.47 -10.38 -7.59
C LEU A 92 6.42 -9.78 -8.54
N GLU A 93 6.87 -9.15 -9.64
CA GLU A 93 6.02 -8.52 -10.64
C GLU A 93 5.08 -9.52 -11.30
N ASN A 94 5.62 -10.64 -11.79
CA ASN A 94 4.82 -11.70 -12.43
C ASN A 94 3.76 -12.23 -11.45
N SER A 95 4.13 -12.47 -10.19
CA SER A 95 3.19 -13.00 -9.21
C SER A 95 2.07 -12.00 -8.86
N ILE A 96 2.40 -10.72 -8.67
CA ILE A 96 1.40 -9.68 -8.39
C ILE A 96 0.47 -9.49 -9.59
N LYS A 97 0.99 -9.49 -10.83
CA LYS A 97 0.15 -9.36 -12.04
C LYS A 97 -0.74 -10.59 -12.26
N GLU A 98 -0.22 -11.78 -12.03
CA GLU A 98 -0.97 -13.04 -12.20
C GLU A 98 -2.08 -13.17 -11.15
N LYS A 99 -1.76 -12.91 -9.87
CA LYS A 99 -2.73 -13.07 -8.77
C LYS A 99 -3.65 -11.88 -8.59
N CYS A 100 -3.23 -10.68 -9.04
CA CYS A 100 -3.97 -9.43 -8.93
C CYS A 100 -4.59 -9.21 -7.53
N PRO A 101 -3.78 -9.22 -6.46
CA PRO A 101 -4.30 -9.20 -5.09
C PRO A 101 -4.93 -7.85 -4.73
N VAL A 102 -6.05 -7.87 -4.00
CA VAL A 102 -6.73 -6.67 -3.49
C VAL A 102 -6.02 -6.07 -2.27
N LYS A 103 -5.25 -6.87 -1.53
CA LYS A 103 -4.35 -6.42 -0.46
C LYS A 103 -3.03 -7.17 -0.54
N ILE A 104 -1.95 -6.48 -0.21
CA ILE A 104 -0.61 -7.04 -0.07
C ILE A 104 -0.13 -6.67 1.33
N ASP A 105 0.21 -7.66 2.14
CA ASP A 105 0.88 -7.41 3.42
C ASP A 105 2.32 -7.90 3.36
N ILE A 106 3.19 -7.20 4.09
CA ILE A 106 4.62 -7.46 4.15
C ILE A 106 4.95 -8.01 5.53
N GLY A 107 5.47 -9.23 5.55
CA GLY A 107 5.86 -9.95 6.75
C GLY A 107 7.34 -9.78 7.10
N PRO A 108 7.84 -10.58 8.04
CA PRO A 108 9.24 -10.56 8.45
C PRO A 108 10.16 -11.22 7.41
N VAL A 109 11.47 -11.02 7.58
CA VAL A 109 12.51 -11.89 7.03
C VAL A 109 12.68 -13.07 7.95
N TYR A 110 12.58 -14.27 7.40
CA TYR A 110 12.78 -15.53 8.13
C TYR A 110 14.24 -16.00 8.08
N ASN A 111 14.57 -16.98 8.93
CA ASN A 111 15.85 -17.68 8.88
C ASN A 111 16.05 -18.54 7.62
N VAL A 112 14.95 -19.05 7.04
CA VAL A 112 14.89 -19.83 5.81
C VAL A 112 13.83 -19.27 4.86
N ASP A 113 13.72 -19.79 3.64
CA ASP A 113 12.63 -19.45 2.71
C ASP A 113 11.28 -19.96 3.26
N PRO A 114 10.35 -19.07 3.70
CA PRO A 114 9.09 -19.49 4.31
C PRO A 114 8.14 -20.22 3.35
N ALA A 115 8.31 -20.09 2.02
CA ALA A 115 7.55 -20.89 1.06
C ALA A 115 7.91 -22.39 1.19
N LYS A 116 9.12 -22.71 1.64
CA LYS A 116 9.64 -24.07 1.86
C LYS A 116 9.61 -24.50 3.33
N ARG A 117 8.91 -23.78 4.20
CA ARG A 117 8.87 -24.03 5.66
C ARG A 117 8.60 -25.49 6.05
N HIS A 118 7.81 -26.23 5.28
CA HIS A 118 7.50 -27.64 5.55
C HIS A 118 8.74 -28.54 5.48
N SER A 119 9.72 -28.20 4.63
CA SER A 119 10.99 -28.91 4.52
C SER A 119 11.90 -28.68 5.73
N TYR A 120 11.65 -27.65 6.54
CA TYR A 120 12.44 -27.25 7.70
C TYR A 120 11.75 -27.55 9.03
N ALA A 121 10.80 -28.50 9.06
CA ALA A 121 10.02 -28.81 10.25
C ALA A 121 10.88 -29.21 11.47
N GLN A 122 12.06 -29.81 11.24
CA GLN A 122 13.00 -30.21 12.30
C GLN A 122 13.91 -29.07 12.78
N SER A 123 14.41 -28.22 11.86
CA SER A 123 15.32 -27.11 12.17
C SER A 123 14.60 -25.82 12.56
N GLY A 124 13.30 -25.73 12.29
CA GLY A 124 12.46 -24.57 12.55
C GLY A 124 12.51 -23.53 11.44
N CYS A 125 11.39 -22.82 11.29
CA CYS A 125 11.22 -21.64 10.45
C CYS A 125 10.69 -20.51 11.34
N TYR A 126 11.52 -19.50 11.63
CA TYR A 126 11.20 -18.42 12.56
C TYR A 126 11.65 -17.06 12.00
N PRO A 127 10.97 -15.96 12.39
CA PRO A 127 11.35 -14.61 11.96
C PRO A 127 12.68 -14.18 12.59
N GLU A 128 13.58 -13.60 11.78
CA GLU A 128 14.87 -13.03 12.21
C GLU A 128 14.84 -11.50 12.24
N GLU A 129 14.24 -10.89 11.22
CA GLU A 129 14.15 -9.43 11.11
C GLU A 129 12.74 -8.99 10.72
N ARG A 130 12.28 -7.87 11.29
CA ARG A 130 11.07 -7.18 10.87
C ARG A 130 11.15 -5.71 11.24
N GLU A 131 10.73 -4.84 10.34
CA GLU A 131 10.56 -3.41 10.61
C GLU A 131 9.72 -3.22 11.88
N LEU A 132 10.11 -2.27 12.72
CA LEU A 132 9.28 -1.83 13.84
C LEU A 132 8.14 -0.99 13.24
N ILE A 133 6.91 -1.44 13.46
CA ILE A 133 5.73 -0.88 12.81
C ILE A 133 4.76 -0.33 13.87
N PHE A 134 4.24 0.86 13.61
CA PHE A 134 3.11 1.44 14.35
C PHE A 134 1.94 1.59 13.39
N ASP A 135 0.75 1.21 13.84
CA ASP A 135 -0.51 1.38 13.12
C ASP A 135 -1.42 2.24 13.99
N ILE A 136 -1.83 3.38 13.47
CA ILE A 136 -2.64 4.37 14.18
C ILE A 136 -3.91 4.58 13.37
N ASP A 137 -5.03 4.18 13.95
CA ASP A 137 -6.35 4.29 13.33
C ASP A 137 -7.18 5.38 14.03
N MET A 138 -7.90 6.18 13.24
CA MET A 138 -8.78 7.23 13.75
C MET A 138 -9.91 6.70 14.65
N SER A 139 -10.37 5.45 14.49
CA SER A 139 -11.43 4.93 15.38
C SER A 139 -11.02 4.83 16.84
N ASP A 140 -9.72 4.77 17.14
CA ASP A 140 -9.23 4.73 18.52
C ASP A 140 -9.43 6.08 19.23
N TYR A 141 -9.85 7.12 18.51
CA TYR A 141 -10.15 8.46 19.01
C TYR A 141 -11.65 8.77 19.06
N ASP A 142 -12.53 7.78 18.87
CA ASP A 142 -13.99 7.96 18.84
C ASP A 142 -14.56 8.59 20.12
N ASP A 143 -13.91 8.41 21.26
CA ASP A 143 -14.29 8.98 22.55
C ASP A 143 -13.88 10.46 22.73
N VAL A 144 -12.95 10.94 21.90
CA VAL A 144 -12.39 12.31 21.99
C VAL A 144 -12.58 13.15 20.73
N ARG A 145 -13.25 12.62 19.69
CA ARG A 145 -13.62 13.36 18.48
C ARG A 145 -15.14 13.49 18.36
N TYR A 146 -15.62 14.69 18.07
CA TYR A 146 -17.07 14.98 18.03
C TYR A 146 -17.61 15.28 16.62
N CYS A 147 -16.74 15.24 15.59
CA CYS A 147 -17.08 15.59 14.21
C CYS A 147 -17.36 14.38 13.31
N CYS A 148 -16.88 13.18 13.66
CA CYS A 148 -17.06 11.92 12.92
C CYS A 148 -17.08 10.75 13.93
N SER A 149 -17.46 9.54 13.48
CA SER A 149 -17.39 8.31 14.29
C SER A 149 -16.98 7.10 13.44
N GLY A 150 -16.48 6.05 14.09
CA GLY A 150 -16.10 4.80 13.44
C GLY A 150 -15.08 5.00 12.33
N ALA A 151 -15.47 4.75 11.08
CA ALA A 151 -14.56 4.77 9.95
C ALA A 151 -14.53 6.08 9.16
N ASP A 152 -15.36 7.05 9.53
CA ASP A 152 -15.45 8.33 8.84
C ASP A 152 -14.36 9.28 9.32
N VAL A 153 -13.85 10.11 8.40
CA VAL A 153 -12.82 11.12 8.69
C VAL A 153 -13.14 12.43 7.99
N CYS A 154 -12.74 13.54 8.59
CA CYS A 154 -12.86 14.87 8.01
C CYS A 154 -11.63 15.73 8.35
N LEU A 155 -11.59 16.95 7.82
CA LEU A 155 -10.51 17.91 8.05
C LEU A 155 -10.39 18.36 9.51
N GLU A 156 -11.45 18.20 10.32
CA GLU A 156 -11.43 18.55 11.75
C GLU A 156 -10.75 17.49 12.62
N CYS A 157 -10.92 16.18 12.31
CA CYS A 157 -10.28 15.10 13.08
C CYS A 157 -8.92 14.68 12.52
N TRP A 158 -8.61 14.89 11.23
CA TRP A 158 -7.31 14.54 10.67
C TRP A 158 -6.08 15.14 11.37
N PRO A 159 -6.16 16.35 12.00
CA PRO A 159 -5.10 16.85 12.87
C PRO A 159 -4.66 15.86 13.96
N LEU A 160 -5.50 14.93 14.41
CA LEU A 160 -5.11 13.86 15.34
C LEU A 160 -4.00 12.97 14.76
N MET A 161 -4.10 12.57 13.49
CA MET A 161 -3.03 11.81 12.81
C MET A 161 -1.76 12.65 12.65
N THR A 162 -1.92 13.95 12.36
CA THR A 162 -0.78 14.87 12.25
C THR A 162 -0.02 14.99 13.57
N ILE A 163 -0.75 15.08 14.69
CA ILE A 163 -0.17 15.12 16.03
C ILE A 163 0.50 13.78 16.35
N ALA A 164 -0.18 12.65 16.08
CA ALA A 164 0.37 11.32 16.32
C ALA A 164 1.70 11.09 15.58
N ILE A 165 1.77 11.48 14.29
CA ILE A 165 3.01 11.46 13.51
C ILE A 165 4.10 12.30 14.20
N LYS A 166 3.81 13.56 14.55
CA LYS A 166 4.81 14.45 15.16
C LYS A 166 5.35 13.91 16.48
N VAL A 167 4.47 13.42 17.36
CA VAL A 167 4.86 12.92 18.68
C VAL A 167 5.71 11.65 18.54
N ILE A 168 5.24 10.68 17.74
CA ILE A 168 5.95 9.41 17.57
C ILE A 168 7.25 9.60 16.79
N ASP A 169 7.26 10.37 15.71
CA ASP A 169 8.48 10.62 14.91
C ASP A 169 9.55 11.34 15.75
N THR A 170 9.15 12.31 16.59
CA THR A 170 10.07 12.98 17.53
C THR A 170 10.69 11.97 18.48
N ALA A 171 9.88 11.13 19.15
CA ALA A 171 10.41 10.12 20.07
C ALA A 171 11.34 9.11 19.35
N LEU A 172 10.94 8.61 18.18
CA LEU A 172 11.74 7.67 17.40
C LEU A 172 13.10 8.25 16.99
N ARG A 173 13.16 9.53 16.68
CA ARG A 173 14.41 10.22 16.28
C ARG A 173 15.24 10.63 17.48
N ASP A 174 14.66 11.39 18.39
CA ASP A 174 15.40 12.09 19.44
C ASP A 174 15.74 11.15 20.59
N ASP A 175 14.82 10.25 20.97
CA ASP A 175 15.01 9.36 22.11
C ASP A 175 15.66 8.04 21.69
N PHE A 176 15.22 7.45 20.56
CA PHE A 176 15.72 6.15 20.09
C PHE A 176 16.82 6.25 19.02
N GLY A 177 17.04 7.43 18.43
CA GLY A 177 18.07 7.65 17.41
C GLY A 177 17.83 6.86 16.13
N PHE A 178 16.58 6.62 15.73
CA PHE A 178 16.24 6.02 14.43
C PHE A 178 16.26 7.06 13.31
N ASN A 179 16.74 6.67 12.13
CA ASN A 179 16.93 7.59 11.01
C ASN A 179 16.01 7.29 9.82
N HIS A 180 15.77 6.01 9.57
CA HIS A 180 15.05 5.51 8.41
C HIS A 180 13.60 5.23 8.79
N ILE A 181 12.77 6.27 8.75
CA ILE A 181 11.37 6.21 9.14
C ILE A 181 10.52 6.57 7.92
N LEU A 182 9.56 5.70 7.58
CA LEU A 182 8.60 5.91 6.50
C LEU A 182 7.18 5.92 7.06
N TRP A 183 6.48 7.05 6.88
CA TRP A 183 5.05 7.16 7.19
C TRP A 183 4.23 6.93 5.91
N VAL A 184 3.20 6.10 6.02
CA VAL A 184 2.34 5.70 4.90
C VAL A 184 0.88 5.89 5.30
N TYR A 185 0.09 6.51 4.44
CA TYR A 185 -1.36 6.58 4.63
C TYR A 185 -1.99 5.18 4.51
N SER A 186 -2.91 4.82 5.41
CA SER A 186 -3.52 3.48 5.42
C SER A 186 -4.49 3.21 4.25
N GLY A 187 -4.80 4.24 3.45
CA GLY A 187 -5.77 4.18 2.37
C GLY A 187 -7.18 4.62 2.78
N ARG A 188 -7.44 4.82 4.09
CA ARG A 188 -8.77 5.25 4.57
C ARG A 188 -8.77 6.27 5.71
N ARG A 189 -8.20 5.91 6.87
CA ARG A 189 -8.47 6.65 8.12
C ARG A 189 -7.34 6.60 9.13
N GLY A 190 -6.15 6.23 8.70
CA GLY A 190 -5.03 6.01 9.60
C GLY A 190 -3.70 6.20 8.91
N VAL A 191 -2.64 5.99 9.66
CA VAL A 191 -1.26 6.10 9.21
C VAL A 191 -0.44 4.95 9.78
N HIS A 192 0.45 4.40 8.96
CA HIS A 192 1.40 3.37 9.34
C HIS A 192 2.81 3.97 9.38
N CYS A 193 3.56 3.72 10.45
CA CYS A 193 4.97 4.05 10.55
C CYS A 193 5.80 2.80 10.35
N TRP A 194 6.78 2.84 9.46
CA TRP A 194 7.77 1.79 9.23
C TRP A 194 9.15 2.30 9.64
N VAL A 195 9.69 1.78 10.74
CA VAL A 195 11.05 2.08 11.17
C VAL A 195 11.99 1.00 10.62
N CYS A 196 12.84 1.42 9.71
CA CYS A 196 13.61 0.56 8.82
C CYS A 196 15.09 0.46 9.18
N ASP A 197 15.56 1.14 10.24
CA ASP A 197 16.94 1.00 10.72
C ASP A 197 17.29 -0.47 11.01
N GLY A 198 18.53 -0.88 10.68
CA GLY A 198 18.96 -2.26 10.94
C GLY A 198 18.84 -2.67 12.41
N LYS A 199 19.06 -1.74 13.35
CA LYS A 199 18.85 -1.98 14.80
C LYS A 199 17.36 -2.14 15.16
N ALA A 200 16.46 -1.41 14.51
CA ALA A 200 15.02 -1.55 14.70
C ALA A 200 14.54 -2.91 14.19
N ARG A 201 15.05 -3.32 13.03
CA ARG A 201 14.66 -4.59 12.40
C ARG A 201 15.01 -5.84 13.21
N ARG A 202 16.00 -5.74 14.10
CA ARG A 202 16.50 -6.84 14.94
C ARG A 202 16.02 -6.77 16.39
N LEU A 203 15.05 -5.92 16.70
CA LEU A 203 14.42 -5.92 18.01
C LEU A 203 13.72 -7.27 18.26
N THR A 204 13.83 -7.78 19.47
CA THR A 204 13.09 -8.97 19.91
C THR A 204 11.69 -8.56 20.37
N ASN A 205 10.73 -9.47 20.21
CA ASN A 205 9.40 -9.31 20.82
C ASN A 205 9.45 -9.41 22.35
#